data_AF-X0SUE8-F1
#
_entry.id   AF-X0SUE8-F1
#
_cell.length_a   1.000
_cell.length_b   1.000
_cell.length_c   1.000
_cell.angle_alpha   90.00
_cell.angle_beta   90.00
_cell.angle_gamma   90.00
#
_symmetry.space_group_name_H-M   'P 1'
#
loop_
_entity.id
_entity.type
_entity.pdbx_description
1 polymer ?
#
loop_
_entity_poly.entity_id
_entity_poly.type
_entity_poly.pdbx_seq_one_letter_code
_entity_poly.pdbx_strand_id
1 'polypeptide(L)'
;VGRWDDHIQTWTTAHGLPMHVMRYEDMVADADKTFRSLFGFLQVPVQRDQLRRALDAASFKSLQKQERQKGFRERPRDMKQFFARGTAGGWRQDLTAVQVARVRSEFLATLERWYPEMLDETREMAGDR
;
A
#
# COMPACT_ATOMS: atom_id res chain seq x y z
N VAL A 1 -2.45 -17.20 -11.42
CA VAL A 1 -1.80 -16.50 -10.29
C VAL A 1 -0.50 -15.93 -10.81
N GLY A 2 -0.20 -14.65 -10.57
CA GLY A 2 1.04 -13.99 -11.02
C GLY A 2 1.94 -13.63 -9.84
N ARG A 3 3.25 -13.41 -10.08
CA ARG A 3 4.19 -12.97 -9.03
C ARG A 3 4.03 -11.48 -8.73
N TRP A 4 4.30 -11.10 -7.48
CA TRP A 4 4.14 -9.73 -7.00
C TRP A 4 5.22 -8.78 -7.53
N ASP A 5 6.47 -9.22 -7.51
CA ASP A 5 7.62 -8.49 -8.05
C ASP A 5 7.51 -8.28 -9.57
N ASP A 6 7.12 -9.32 -10.32
CA ASP A 6 6.88 -9.20 -11.77
C ASP A 6 5.82 -8.13 -12.07
N HIS A 7 4.75 -8.07 -11.27
CA HIS A 7 3.70 -7.07 -11.44
C HIS A 7 4.24 -5.66 -11.18
N ILE A 8 5.00 -5.46 -10.09
CA ILE A 8 5.65 -4.17 -9.80
C ILE A 8 6.58 -3.79 -10.95
N GLN A 9 7.46 -4.69 -11.38
CA GLN A 9 8.43 -4.41 -12.44
C GLN A 9 7.71 -4.03 -13.73
N THR A 10 6.73 -4.82 -14.17
CA THR A 10 5.98 -4.58 -15.41
C THR A 10 5.35 -3.19 -15.45
N TRP A 11 4.68 -2.78 -14.38
CA TRP A 11 4.04 -1.46 -14.32
C TRP A 11 5.06 -0.32 -14.16
N THR A 12 6.12 -0.54 -13.38
CA THR A 12 7.10 0.52 -13.06
C THR A 12 8.20 0.70 -14.09
N THR A 13 8.30 -0.18 -15.09
CA THR A 13 9.22 -0.05 -16.22
C THR A 13 8.49 0.07 -17.57
N ALA A 14 7.18 0.27 -17.56
CA ALA A 14 6.42 0.47 -18.78
C ALA A 14 6.88 1.76 -19.50
N HIS A 15 7.25 1.62 -20.77
CA HIS A 15 7.71 2.75 -21.59
C HIS A 15 6.54 3.48 -22.25
N GLY A 16 6.74 4.77 -22.55
CA GLY A 16 5.83 5.54 -23.42
C GLY A 16 4.72 6.31 -22.71
N LEU A 17 4.63 6.28 -21.38
CA LEU A 17 3.66 7.05 -20.60
C LEU A 17 4.32 7.74 -19.40
N PRO A 18 3.93 8.99 -19.08
CA PRO A 18 4.23 9.58 -17.78
C PRO A 18 3.68 8.68 -16.66
N MET A 19 4.48 8.46 -15.63
CA MET A 19 4.14 7.54 -14.54
C MET A 19 4.33 8.23 -13.19
N HIS A 20 3.36 8.03 -12.32
CA HIS A 20 3.43 8.42 -10.91
C HIS A 20 3.22 7.18 -10.04
N VAL A 21 4.25 6.81 -9.29
CA VAL A 21 4.20 5.67 -8.38
C VAL A 21 3.76 6.17 -7.01
N MET A 22 2.77 5.49 -6.43
CA MET A 22 2.28 5.75 -5.07
C MET A 22 2.31 4.44 -4.29
N ARG A 23 2.90 4.47 -3.09
CA ARG A 23 2.93 3.31 -2.19
C ARG A 23 1.80 3.38 -1.18
N TYR A 24 1.29 2.23 -0.77
CA TYR A 24 0.24 2.15 0.24
C TYR A 24 0.70 2.73 1.58
N GLU A 25 1.95 2.44 1.94
CA GLU A 25 2.61 2.88 3.17
C GLU A 25 2.70 4.41 3.22
N ASP A 26 3.03 5.07 2.10
CA ASP A 26 3.08 6.53 2.01
C ASP A 26 1.68 7.15 2.19
N MET A 27 0.64 6.53 1.63
CA MET A 27 -0.75 6.97 1.83
C MET A 27 -1.20 6.85 3.28
N VAL A 28 -0.78 5.77 3.97
CA VAL A 28 -1.08 5.58 5.39
C VAL A 28 -0.29 6.56 6.26
N ALA A 29 0.98 6.82 5.92
CA ALA A 29 1.86 7.71 6.67
C ALA A 29 1.46 9.20 6.53
N ASP A 30 1.20 9.66 5.31
CA ASP A 30 0.75 11.02 5.02
C ASP A 30 -0.06 11.08 3.73
N ALA A 31 -1.38 10.92 3.87
CA ALA A 31 -2.31 10.98 2.76
C ALA A 31 -2.36 12.38 2.09
N ASP A 32 -2.24 13.48 2.85
CA ASP A 32 -2.32 14.83 2.28
C ASP A 32 -1.13 15.09 1.36
N LYS A 33 0.09 14.79 1.81
CA LYS A 33 1.30 14.89 0.98
C LYS A 33 1.22 13.99 -0.25
N THR A 34 0.83 12.73 -0.07
CA THR A 34 0.80 11.73 -1.14
C THR A 34 -0.19 12.10 -2.23
N PHE A 35 -1.41 12.53 -1.88
CA PHE A 35 -2.40 12.94 -2.87
C PHE A 35 -2.09 14.30 -3.50
N ARG A 36 -1.46 15.24 -2.79
CA ARG A 36 -0.95 16.49 -3.42
C ARG A 36 0.07 16.19 -4.51
N SER A 37 0.97 15.23 -4.27
CA SER A 37 1.93 14.80 -5.29
C SER A 37 1.23 14.22 -6.52
N LEU A 38 0.20 13.40 -6.33
CA LEU A 38 -0.61 12.86 -7.42
C LEU A 38 -1.29 13.98 -8.21
N PHE A 39 -1.95 14.93 -7.55
CA PHE A 39 -2.62 16.03 -8.25
C PHE A 39 -1.64 16.95 -8.97
N GLY A 40 -0.43 17.15 -8.42
CA GLY A 40 0.66 17.85 -9.10
C GLY A 40 1.08 17.12 -10.39
N PHE A 41 1.22 15.80 -10.33
CA PHE A 41 1.49 14.97 -11.52
C PHE A 41 0.36 15.05 -12.56
N LEU A 42 -0.90 15.04 -12.12
CA LEU A 42 -2.08 15.18 -12.99
C LEU A 42 -2.31 16.62 -13.48
N GLN A 43 -1.50 17.59 -13.04
CA GLN A 43 -1.64 19.02 -13.35
C GLN A 43 -3.02 19.59 -12.95
N VAL A 44 -3.60 19.09 -11.86
CA VAL A 44 -4.90 19.53 -11.34
C VAL A 44 -4.69 20.41 -10.11
N PRO A 45 -5.22 21.65 -10.08
CA PRO A 45 -5.14 22.51 -8.89
C PRO A 45 -5.82 21.87 -7.67
N VAL A 46 -5.13 21.88 -6.53
CA VAL A 46 -5.64 21.30 -5.27
C VAL A 46 -6.24 22.39 -4.39
N GLN A 47 -7.56 22.37 -4.21
CA GLN A 47 -8.21 23.13 -3.15
C GLN A 47 -8.07 22.40 -1.82
N ARG A 48 -7.43 23.04 -0.82
CA ARG A 48 -7.06 22.38 0.45
C ARG A 48 -8.27 21.76 1.16
N ASP A 49 -9.38 22.48 1.25
CA ASP A 49 -10.57 22.00 1.96
C ASP A 49 -11.27 20.86 1.22
N GLN A 50 -11.26 20.90 -0.12
CA GLN A 50 -11.82 19.82 -0.93
C GLN A 50 -11.00 18.55 -0.78
N LEU A 51 -9.67 18.66 -0.83
CA LEU A 51 -8.78 17.52 -0.59
C LEU A 51 -9.01 16.94 0.80
N ARG A 52 -9.05 17.79 1.84
CA ARG A 52 -9.27 17.31 3.21
C ARG A 52 -10.58 16.54 3.35
N ARG A 53 -11.69 17.08 2.82
CA ARG A 53 -12.99 16.39 2.82
C ARG A 53 -12.94 15.05 2.07
N ALA A 54 -12.26 15.00 0.93
CA ALA A 54 -12.11 13.78 0.15
C ALA A 54 -11.31 12.71 0.93
N LEU A 55 -10.20 13.10 1.57
CA LEU A 55 -9.39 12.22 2.40
C LEU A 55 -10.17 11.71 3.62
N ASP A 56 -10.94 12.57 4.29
CA ASP A 56 -11.77 12.16 5.43
C ASP A 56 -12.86 11.16 5.01
N ALA A 57 -13.48 11.38 3.85
CA ALA A 57 -14.49 10.47 3.28
C ALA A 57 -13.88 9.13 2.82
N ALA A 58 -12.66 9.16 2.30
CA ALA A 58 -11.90 7.99 1.88
C ALA A 58 -11.10 7.32 3.01
N SER A 59 -11.14 7.86 4.23
CA SER A 59 -10.43 7.28 5.36
C SER A 59 -10.93 5.86 5.66
N PHE A 60 -10.04 5.01 6.17
CA PHE A 60 -10.38 3.63 6.49
C PHE A 60 -11.62 3.52 7.39
N LYS A 61 -11.73 4.38 8.41
CA LYS A 61 -12.89 4.45 9.30
C LYS A 61 -14.18 4.77 8.55
N SER A 62 -14.14 5.76 7.65
CA SER A 62 -15.29 6.14 6.82
C SER A 62 -15.68 5.03 5.85
N LEU A 63 -14.72 4.39 5.19
CA LEU A 63 -14.96 3.27 4.28
C LEU A 63 -15.53 2.04 4.99
N GLN A 64 -14.99 1.67 6.15
CA GLN A 64 -15.53 0.56 6.95
C GLN A 64 -16.95 0.87 7.45
N LYS A 65 -17.23 2.11 7.85
CA LYS A 65 -18.60 2.54 8.21
C LYS A 65 -19.55 2.40 7.02
N GLN A 66 -19.13 2.83 5.84
CA GLN A 66 -19.93 2.71 4.61
C GLN A 66 -20.20 1.25 4.24
N GLU A 67 -19.19 0.39 4.33
CA GLU A 67 -19.33 -1.06 4.11
C GLU A 67 -20.36 -1.68 5.08
N ARG A 68 -20.28 -1.36 6.38
CA ARG A 68 -21.24 -1.89 7.36
C ARG A 68 -22.69 -1.45 7.08
N GLN A 69 -22.87 -0.25 6.54
CA GLN A 69 -24.19 0.33 6.29
C GLN A 69 -24.79 -0.12 4.95
N LYS A 70 -23.97 -0.22 3.91
CA LYS A 70 -24.44 -0.40 2.51
C LYS A 70 -23.95 -1.70 1.88
N GLY A 71 -23.10 -2.44 2.56
CA GLY A 71 -22.33 -3.54 1.98
C GLY A 71 -21.21 -3.03 1.07
N PHE A 72 -20.46 -3.98 0.51
CA PHE A 72 -19.43 -3.70 -0.49
C PHE A 72 -19.47 -4.79 -1.55
N ARG A 73 -19.75 -4.41 -2.81
CA ARG A 73 -20.04 -5.36 -3.90
C ARG A 73 -18.84 -6.25 -4.24
N GLU A 74 -17.63 -5.72 -4.12
CA GLU A 74 -16.40 -6.44 -4.43
C GLU A 74 -15.91 -7.31 -3.25
N ARG A 75 -16.63 -7.33 -2.12
CA ARG A 75 -16.29 -8.21 -1.00
C ARG A 75 -16.45 -9.68 -1.41
N PRO A 76 -15.38 -10.49 -1.34
CA PRO A 76 -15.48 -11.92 -1.59
C PRO A 76 -16.44 -12.60 -0.61
N ARG A 77 -17.11 -13.68 -1.05
CA ARG A 77 -18.12 -14.38 -0.24
C ARG A 77 -17.59 -14.87 1.11
N ASP A 78 -16.35 -15.35 1.13
CA ASP A 78 -15.73 -15.96 2.31
C ASP A 78 -15.12 -14.93 3.28
N MET A 79 -15.19 -13.64 2.96
CA MET A 79 -14.58 -12.58 3.75
C MET A 79 -15.64 -11.90 4.65
N LYS A 80 -15.39 -11.86 5.96
CA LYS A 80 -16.31 -11.22 6.94
C LYS A 80 -16.50 -9.72 6.68
N GLN A 81 -15.44 -9.02 6.30
CA GLN A 81 -15.42 -7.60 5.97
C GLN A 81 -14.29 -7.35 4.97
N PHE A 82 -14.49 -6.49 3.98
CA PHE A 82 -13.49 -6.10 2.99
C PHE A 82 -12.45 -5.16 3.60
N PHE A 83 -12.89 -4.13 4.32
CA PHE A 83 -12.00 -3.19 4.99
C PHE A 83 -11.55 -3.73 6.35
N ALA A 84 -10.50 -4.55 6.35
CA ALA A 84 -10.08 -5.36 7.50
C ALA A 84 -9.29 -4.61 8.59
N ARG A 85 -8.06 -4.13 8.28
CA ARG A 85 -7.16 -3.47 9.27
C ARG A 85 -6.81 -2.02 8.92
N GLY A 86 -6.56 -1.73 7.64
CA GLY A 86 -6.27 -0.35 7.20
C GLY A 86 -4.94 0.22 7.72
N THR A 87 -4.02 -0.63 8.14
CA THR A 87 -2.72 -0.26 8.70
C THR A 87 -1.59 -0.88 7.88
N ALA A 88 -0.47 -0.18 7.80
CA ALA A 88 0.77 -0.75 7.29
C ALA A 88 1.44 -1.63 8.35
N GLY A 89 2.23 -2.61 7.91
CA GLY A 89 3.13 -3.31 8.82
C GLY A 89 2.56 -4.46 9.64
N GLY A 90 1.33 -4.92 9.36
CA GLY A 90 0.69 -6.04 10.07
C GLY A 90 1.44 -7.37 9.94
N TRP A 91 2.30 -7.51 8.92
CA TRP A 91 3.12 -8.70 8.69
C TRP A 91 4.01 -9.09 9.88
N ARG A 92 4.38 -8.12 10.73
CA ARG A 92 5.16 -8.35 11.97
C ARG A 92 4.47 -9.30 12.94
N GLN A 93 3.14 -9.32 12.93
CA GLN A 93 2.33 -10.16 13.81
C GLN A 93 1.86 -11.43 13.11
N ASP A 94 1.71 -11.37 11.78
CA ASP A 94 1.11 -12.44 11.00
C ASP A 94 2.14 -13.45 10.46
N LEU A 95 3.40 -13.04 10.27
CA LEU A 95 4.45 -13.87 9.68
C LEU A 95 5.46 -14.34 10.73
N THR A 96 5.93 -15.57 10.57
CA THR A 96 7.05 -16.11 11.35
C THR A 96 8.39 -15.63 10.77
N ALA A 97 9.46 -15.68 11.57
CA ALA A 97 10.82 -15.36 11.12
C ALA A 97 11.22 -16.11 9.83
N VAL A 98 10.91 -17.41 9.75
CA VAL A 98 11.18 -18.24 8.57
C VAL A 98 10.40 -17.77 7.34
N GLN A 99 9.15 -17.34 7.52
CA GLN A 99 8.36 -16.79 6.42
C GLN A 99 8.89 -15.43 5.97
N VAL A 100 9.29 -14.57 6.91
CA VAL A 100 9.94 -13.28 6.61
C VAL A 100 11.23 -13.51 5.83
N ALA A 101 12.10 -14.42 6.30
CA ALA A 101 13.35 -14.77 5.61
C ALA A 101 13.10 -15.24 4.16
N ARG A 102 12.10 -16.11 3.96
CA ARG A 102 11.75 -16.59 2.62
C ARG A 102 11.26 -15.47 1.70
N VAL A 103 10.30 -14.65 2.15
CA VAL A 103 9.77 -13.52 1.37
C VAL A 103 10.87 -12.52 1.05
N ARG A 104 11.71 -12.20 2.06
CA ARG A 104 12.84 -11.30 1.90
C ARG A 104 13.81 -11.83 0.86
N SER A 105 14.22 -13.10 0.95
CA SER A 105 15.15 -13.71 0.00
C SER A 105 14.60 -13.74 -1.42
N GLU A 106 13.32 -14.06 -1.60
CA GLU A 106 12.69 -14.17 -2.92
C GLU A 106 12.54 -12.80 -3.59
N PHE A 107 12.24 -11.75 -2.83
CA PHE A 107 11.88 -10.44 -3.37
C PHE A 107 12.84 -9.31 -2.99
N LEU A 108 14.08 -9.65 -2.60
CA LEU A 108 15.04 -8.70 -2.07
C LEU A 108 15.28 -7.50 -3.01
N ALA A 109 15.49 -7.76 -4.30
CA ALA A 109 15.74 -6.69 -5.27
C ALA A 109 14.58 -5.68 -5.36
N THR A 110 13.35 -6.15 -5.23
CA THR A 110 12.15 -5.30 -5.22
C THR A 110 12.05 -4.52 -3.91
N LEU A 111 12.36 -5.15 -2.77
CA LEU A 111 12.42 -4.47 -1.47
C LEU A 111 13.51 -3.38 -1.46
N GLU A 112 14.70 -3.65 -2.00
CA GLU A 112 15.79 -2.68 -2.05
C GLU A 112 15.42 -1.44 -2.85
N ARG A 113 14.70 -1.62 -3.96
CA ARG A 113 14.30 -0.52 -4.82
C ARG A 113 13.12 0.28 -4.26
N TRP A 114 12.12 -0.40 -3.70
CA TRP A 114 10.81 0.20 -3.41
C TRP A 114 10.48 0.33 -1.93
N TYR A 115 11.19 -0.40 -1.05
CA TYR A 115 10.97 -0.43 0.41
C TYR A 115 12.30 -0.44 1.18
N PRO A 116 13.27 0.44 0.86
CA PRO A 116 14.58 0.44 1.51
C PRO A 116 14.49 0.62 3.03
N GLU A 117 13.48 1.34 3.52
CA GLU A 117 13.24 1.56 4.94
C GLU A 117 12.87 0.27 5.72
N MET A 118 12.49 -0.81 5.03
CA MET A 118 12.12 -2.08 5.66
C MET A 118 13.27 -3.11 5.64
N LEU A 119 14.39 -2.82 4.98
CA LEU A 119 15.46 -3.81 4.76
C LEU A 119 16.12 -4.28 6.06
N ASP A 120 16.43 -3.35 6.95
CA ASP A 120 17.08 -3.65 8.22
C ASP A 120 16.14 -4.45 9.12
N GLU A 121 14.90 -3.98 9.25
CA GLU A 121 13.90 -4.63 10.08
C GLU A 121 13.54 -6.04 9.58
N THR A 122 13.40 -6.23 8.26
CA THR A 122 13.13 -7.55 7.69
C THR A 122 14.33 -8.50 7.83
N ARG A 123 15.57 -7.98 7.80
CA ARG A 123 16.78 -8.76 8.08
C ARG A 123 16.81 -9.21 9.55
N GLU A 124 16.58 -8.28 10.47
CA GLU A 124 16.56 -8.57 11.92
C GLU A 124 15.51 -9.64 12.26
N MET A 125 14.29 -9.52 11.72
CA MET A 125 13.24 -10.50 11.94
C MET A 125 13.49 -11.84 11.24
N ALA A 126 14.23 -11.86 10.13
CA ALA A 126 14.65 -13.10 9.48
C ALA A 126 15.68 -13.89 10.32
N GLY A 127 16.36 -13.24 11.27
CA GLY A 127 17.40 -13.85 12.08
C GLY A 127 18.77 -13.92 11.40
N ASP A 128 18.94 -13.25 10.26
CA ASP A 128 20.21 -13.11 9.55
C ASP A 128 21.08 -12.08 10.30
N ARG A 129 21.98 -12.54 11.18
CA ARG A 129 23.02 -11.69 11.81
C ARG A 129 24.30 -11.70 11.01
#